data_AF-A0A8T4HKC0-F1
#
_entry.id   AF-A0A8T4HKC0-F1
#
_cell.length_a   1.000
_cell.length_b   1.000
_cell.length_c   1.000
_cell.angle_alpha   90.00
_cell.angle_beta   90.00
_cell.angle_gamma   90.00
#
_symmetry.space_group_name_H-M   'P 1'
#
loop_
_entity.id
_entity.type
_entity.pdbx_description
1 polymer ?
#
loop_
_entity_poly.entity_id
_entity_poly.type
_entity_poly.pdbx_seq_one_letter_code
_entity_poly.pdbx_strand_id
1 'polypeptide(L)'
;MVNGPMDGHAFGEQPGRPNGHLPGQNTEYTGRYVVVLDPSDQESGLNALRSAADIASVERVRGTETSSVAGLLQRPDVSVLFDELGAAVVEVRPEQRHALVAAAEAEPSIIAAEPERRVHALPITAPQQAPTEFFPAYRSDEEVVAHHSRAEMAAAQGPAFDERKWTWGLQAIRSNRSSLTGSEVKVAVVDTGVDPRHPDLAPHIEATASFVQGESVEDGHGHGTHCIGTAAGPAEPRQGPRYGVACDARILAAKALDNFGDGSDGDILAAMAWALAHGARVISLSLGARVRRGELFPQTYEKLAQRALRRGTVIVAAAGNESHRPPHIDPVNRPASCPSILAVGALDKALTPSFFSNGGINGQGGGEVDIAAPGADIHSAAPGGGYQVMSGTSMATPHVAGVLALLAQAHSDASAADLRTGLLAGAFPLAQPARDVGAGLLQAP
;
A
#
# COMPACT_ATOMS: atom_id res chain seq x y z
N MET A 1 -41.05 42.00 -28.67
CA MET A 1 -41.82 40.79 -28.34
C MET A 1 -40.90 39.59 -28.51
N VAL A 2 -41.06 38.63 -27.60
CA VAL A 2 -40.48 37.28 -27.55
C VAL A 2 -39.08 37.16 -26.93
N ASN A 3 -39.11 36.49 -25.78
CA ASN A 3 -38.05 36.04 -24.89
C ASN A 3 -37.43 34.71 -25.37
N GLY A 4 -36.24 34.40 -24.90
CA GLY A 4 -35.69 33.04 -24.78
C GLY A 4 -34.36 33.07 -24.01
N PRO A 5 -34.25 32.47 -22.81
CA PRO A 5 -33.08 32.64 -21.95
C PRO A 5 -31.96 31.63 -22.26
N MET A 6 -30.73 32.05 -21.95
CA MET A 6 -29.53 31.22 -21.87
C MET A 6 -29.56 30.43 -20.56
N ASP A 7 -29.52 29.10 -20.65
CA ASP A 7 -29.33 28.23 -19.49
C ASP A 7 -27.87 28.24 -19.04
N GLY A 8 -27.64 28.84 -17.86
CA GLY A 8 -26.44 28.64 -17.08
C GLY A 8 -26.55 27.34 -16.29
N HIS A 9 -25.63 26.40 -16.51
CA HIS A 9 -25.50 25.22 -15.66
C HIS A 9 -24.98 25.62 -14.28
N ALA A 10 -25.91 25.83 -13.36
CA ALA A 10 -25.65 25.89 -11.93
C ALA A 10 -25.29 24.48 -11.43
N PHE A 11 -24.23 24.41 -10.61
CA PHE A 11 -23.94 23.26 -9.76
C PHE A 11 -25.12 23.05 -8.81
N GLY A 12 -25.91 22.01 -9.08
CA GLY A 12 -27.10 21.67 -8.30
C GLY A 12 -26.73 21.15 -6.92
N GLU A 13 -27.04 21.96 -5.91
CA GLU A 13 -27.39 21.50 -4.58
C GLU A 13 -28.54 20.47 -4.66
N GLN A 14 -28.48 19.43 -3.83
CA GLN A 14 -29.68 18.75 -3.35
C GLN A 14 -29.61 18.51 -1.83
N PRO A 15 -30.77 18.48 -1.15
CA PRO A 15 -30.93 19.05 0.19
C PRO A 15 -31.04 18.00 1.31
N GLY A 16 -30.64 18.41 2.52
CA GLY A 16 -31.19 17.99 3.81
C GLY A 16 -31.12 16.50 4.18
N ARG A 17 -30.25 16.14 5.13
CA ARG A 17 -30.49 15.01 6.02
C ARG A 17 -30.66 15.51 7.47
N PRO A 18 -31.72 15.11 8.18
CA PRO A 18 -31.88 15.39 9.59
C PRO A 18 -30.94 14.49 10.42
N ASN A 19 -30.54 15.02 11.57
CA ASN A 19 -29.72 14.36 12.58
C ASN A 19 -30.28 12.98 12.97
N GLY A 20 -29.44 11.96 12.82
CA GLY A 20 -29.67 10.60 13.31
C GLY A 20 -28.50 9.71 12.90
N HIS A 21 -27.58 9.44 13.82
CA HIS A 21 -26.52 8.44 13.62
C HIS A 21 -27.19 7.06 13.51
N LEU A 22 -27.23 6.52 12.28
CA LEU A 22 -27.56 5.12 12.04
C LEU A 22 -26.26 4.32 12.00
N PRO A 23 -26.11 3.24 12.79
CA PRO A 23 -24.97 2.36 12.68
C PRO A 23 -25.06 1.60 11.35
N GLY A 24 -24.04 1.74 10.48
CA GLY A 24 -23.91 0.92 9.27
C GLY A 24 -23.78 1.65 7.91
N GLN A 25 -23.61 2.98 7.86
CA GLN A 25 -23.14 3.62 6.62
C GLN A 25 -21.62 3.83 6.70
N ASN A 26 -20.87 2.93 6.07
CA ASN A 26 -19.41 3.04 5.97
C ASN A 26 -19.11 4.22 5.03
N THR A 27 -18.86 5.40 5.59
CA THR A 27 -18.51 6.58 4.80
C THR A 27 -17.05 6.46 4.35
N GLU A 28 -16.79 6.63 3.06
CA GLU A 28 -15.43 6.64 2.47
C GLU A 28 -14.49 7.64 3.16
N TYR A 29 -15.05 8.69 3.75
CA TYR A 29 -14.35 9.79 4.41
C TYR A 29 -14.63 9.79 5.90
N THR A 30 -13.63 10.23 6.68
CA THR A 30 -13.74 10.38 8.14
C THR A 30 -14.42 11.69 8.55
N GLY A 31 -14.37 12.70 7.69
CA GLY A 31 -14.80 14.08 7.97
C GLY A 31 -13.64 15.05 8.21
N ARG A 32 -12.42 14.54 8.47
CA ARG A 32 -11.18 15.31 8.62
C ARG A 32 -10.54 15.62 7.26
N TYR A 33 -9.49 16.43 7.27
CA TYR A 33 -8.66 16.73 6.11
C TYR A 33 -7.18 16.45 6.41
N VAL A 34 -6.46 16.01 5.38
CA VAL A 34 -5.00 15.98 5.36
C VAL A 34 -4.51 17.23 4.64
N VAL A 35 -3.68 18.02 5.29
CA VAL A 35 -3.10 19.25 4.77
C VAL A 35 -1.58 19.13 4.72
N VAL A 36 -0.99 19.30 3.55
CA VAL A 36 0.46 19.32 3.38
C VAL A 36 0.95 20.76 3.39
N LEU A 37 1.90 21.04 4.28
CA LEU A 37 2.50 22.36 4.42
C LEU A 37 3.88 22.43 3.74
N ASP A 38 4.28 23.63 3.33
CA ASP A 38 5.64 23.89 2.86
C ASP A 38 6.64 23.65 4.01
N PRO A 39 7.65 22.78 3.84
CA PRO A 39 8.62 22.50 4.89
C PRO A 39 9.47 23.71 5.27
N SER A 40 9.61 24.70 4.38
CA SER A 40 10.36 25.94 4.63
C SER A 40 9.53 27.01 5.32
N ASP A 41 8.20 26.89 5.33
CA ASP A 41 7.30 27.89 5.91
C ASP A 41 6.03 27.30 6.53
N GLN A 42 6.20 26.31 7.40
CA GLN A 42 5.06 25.64 8.04
C GLN A 42 4.25 26.58 8.94
N GLU A 43 4.88 27.58 9.56
CA GLU A 43 4.21 28.50 10.49
C GLU A 43 3.19 29.39 9.78
N SER A 44 3.51 29.91 8.59
CA SER A 44 2.55 30.70 7.80
C SER A 44 1.33 29.87 7.44
N GLY A 45 1.53 28.62 7.02
CA GLY A 45 0.44 27.72 6.67
C GLY A 45 -0.45 27.39 7.87
N LEU A 46 0.15 27.13 9.04
CA LEU A 46 -0.61 26.93 10.29
C LEU A 46 -1.38 28.18 10.70
N ASN A 47 -0.78 29.37 10.55
CA ASN A 47 -1.44 30.63 10.86
C ASN A 47 -2.62 30.88 9.93
N ALA A 48 -2.49 30.57 8.64
CA ALA A 48 -3.59 30.65 7.67
C ALA A 48 -4.74 29.68 8.03
N LEU A 49 -4.43 28.44 8.41
CA LEU A 49 -5.43 27.48 8.88
C LEU A 49 -6.19 27.98 10.12
N ARG A 50 -5.46 28.57 11.08
CA ARG A 50 -6.07 29.17 12.29
C ARG A 50 -6.93 30.39 11.96
N SER A 51 -6.43 31.30 11.12
CA SER A 51 -7.10 32.57 10.85
C SER A 51 -8.27 32.45 9.89
N ALA A 52 -8.17 31.58 8.89
CA ALA A 52 -9.15 31.48 7.81
C ALA A 52 -10.22 30.43 8.11
N ALA A 53 -9.85 29.30 8.73
CA ALA A 53 -10.75 28.17 8.94
C ALA A 53 -11.14 27.95 10.41
N ASP A 54 -10.68 28.80 11.35
CA ASP A 54 -10.92 28.65 12.80
C ASP A 54 -10.54 27.23 13.28
N ILE A 55 -9.47 26.68 12.71
CA ILE A 55 -8.92 25.38 13.08
C ILE A 55 -8.15 25.56 14.39
N ALA A 56 -8.55 24.79 15.40
CA ALA A 56 -8.06 24.86 16.78
C ALA A 56 -6.56 24.49 16.93
N SER A 57 -6.11 24.40 18.19
CA SER A 57 -4.73 24.07 18.55
C SER A 57 -4.13 22.93 17.73
N VAL A 58 -2.95 23.18 17.18
CA VAL A 58 -2.18 22.20 16.41
C VAL A 58 -1.09 21.65 17.31
N GLU A 59 -1.19 20.38 17.64
CA GLU A 59 -0.16 19.65 18.39
C GLU A 59 0.88 19.11 17.42
N ARG A 60 2.16 19.30 17.77
CA ARG A 60 3.28 18.83 16.95
C ARG A 60 3.77 17.48 17.43
N VAL A 61 3.88 16.55 16.50
CA VAL A 61 4.50 15.24 16.70
C VAL A 61 5.86 15.23 16.01
N ARG A 62 6.88 14.84 16.77
CA ARG A 62 8.29 14.77 16.33
C ARG A 62 8.93 13.48 16.78
N GLY A 63 9.86 12.99 15.97
CA GLY A 63 10.78 11.91 16.29
C GLY A 63 10.09 10.56 16.43
N THR A 64 10.53 9.80 17.42
CA THR A 64 10.15 8.41 17.63
C THR A 64 9.10 8.23 18.74
N GLU A 65 8.61 9.34 19.33
CA GLU A 65 7.63 9.31 20.41
C GLU A 65 6.24 8.90 19.92
N THR A 66 5.70 7.82 20.47
CA THR A 66 4.43 7.22 20.02
C THR A 66 3.30 7.35 21.03
N SER A 67 3.62 7.58 22.32
CA SER A 67 2.71 7.38 23.45
C SER A 67 1.51 8.35 23.55
N SER A 68 1.35 9.26 22.59
CA SER A 68 0.21 10.18 22.53
C SER A 68 -0.42 10.30 21.15
N VAL A 69 0.22 9.84 20.06
CA VAL A 69 -0.21 10.17 18.69
C VAL A 69 -1.59 9.61 18.35
N ALA A 70 -1.83 8.33 18.65
CA ALA A 70 -3.13 7.70 18.46
C ALA A 70 -4.25 8.38 19.26
N GLY A 71 -3.94 8.82 20.48
CA GLY A 71 -4.88 9.55 21.33
C GLY A 71 -5.15 10.97 20.83
N LEU A 72 -4.13 11.66 20.30
CA LEU A 72 -4.23 13.00 19.74
C LEU A 72 -5.08 13.00 18.47
N LEU A 73 -4.90 12.03 17.58
CA LEU A 73 -5.67 11.94 16.33
C LEU A 73 -7.18 11.77 16.58
N GLN A 74 -7.58 11.18 17.70
CA GLN A 74 -8.99 10.93 18.03
C GLN A 74 -9.65 12.07 18.81
N ARG A 75 -8.89 13.12 19.15
CA ARG A 75 -9.43 14.30 19.82
C ARG A 75 -10.11 15.21 18.79
N PRO A 76 -11.43 15.46 18.89
CA PRO A 76 -12.17 16.26 17.92
C PRO A 76 -11.81 17.76 17.96
N ASP A 77 -11.02 18.19 18.95
CA ASP A 77 -10.57 19.57 19.15
C ASP A 77 -9.09 19.79 18.79
N VAL A 78 -8.38 18.75 18.33
CA VAL A 78 -6.93 18.81 18.10
C VAL A 78 -6.59 18.49 16.65
N SER A 79 -5.83 19.38 16.03
CA SER A 79 -5.14 19.07 14.79
C SER A 79 -3.74 18.55 15.10
N VAL A 80 -3.25 17.59 14.33
CA VAL A 80 -1.94 16.97 14.57
C VAL A 80 -1.02 17.25 13.39
N LEU A 81 0.12 17.90 13.63
CA LEU A 81 1.17 18.13 12.64
C LEU A 81 2.31 17.13 12.83
N PHE A 82 2.61 16.38 11.77
CA PHE A 82 3.76 15.48 11.70
C PHE A 82 4.93 16.22 11.05
N ASP A 83 5.93 16.64 11.85
CA ASP A 83 7.02 17.49 11.35
C ASP A 83 7.94 16.75 10.37
N GLU A 84 8.14 15.44 10.53
CA GLU A 84 8.92 14.60 9.62
C GLU A 84 8.34 14.63 8.20
N LEU A 85 7.01 14.66 8.13
CA LEU A 85 6.24 14.64 6.90
C LEU A 85 5.89 16.04 6.43
N GLY A 86 5.82 17.05 7.31
CA GLY A 86 5.27 18.37 7.03
C GLY A 86 3.80 18.30 6.59
N ALA A 87 3.02 17.44 7.24
CA ALA A 87 1.60 17.26 6.98
C ALA A 87 0.80 17.28 8.28
N ALA A 88 -0.37 17.90 8.24
CA ALA A 88 -1.29 18.01 9.34
C ALA A 88 -2.59 17.25 9.04
N VAL A 89 -3.12 16.55 10.05
CA VAL A 89 -4.49 16.06 10.06
C VAL A 89 -5.32 17.07 10.83
N VAL A 90 -6.31 17.67 10.17
CA VAL A 90 -7.14 18.75 10.72
C VAL A 90 -8.60 18.34 10.76
N GLU A 91 -9.24 18.57 11.90
CA GLU A 91 -10.69 18.46 12.04
C GLU A 91 -11.35 19.69 11.40
N VAL A 92 -12.35 19.46 10.54
CA VAL A 92 -13.01 20.53 9.79
C VAL A 92 -14.52 20.37 9.89
N ARG A 93 -15.19 21.29 10.58
CA ARG A 93 -16.65 21.31 10.65
C ARG A 93 -17.24 21.60 9.27
N PRO A 94 -18.46 21.12 8.94
CA PRO A 94 -19.07 21.31 7.63
C PRO A 94 -19.05 22.77 7.14
N GLU A 95 -19.29 23.72 8.03
CA GLU A 95 -19.27 25.16 7.75
C GLU A 95 -17.86 25.73 7.46
N GLN A 96 -16.80 25.06 7.92
CA GLN A 96 -15.41 25.48 7.75
C GLN A 96 -14.78 24.98 6.44
N ARG A 97 -15.40 24.02 5.76
CA ARG A 97 -14.82 23.37 4.56
C ARG A 97 -14.50 24.34 3.44
N HIS A 98 -15.42 25.27 3.17
CA HIS A 98 -15.23 26.25 2.11
C HIS A 98 -14.08 27.21 2.44
N ALA A 99 -13.95 27.56 3.72
CA ALA A 99 -12.88 28.42 4.21
C ALA A 99 -11.51 27.73 4.14
N LEU A 100 -11.43 26.43 4.43
CA LEU A 100 -10.20 25.66 4.26
C LEU A 100 -9.73 25.61 2.81
N VAL A 101 -10.65 25.34 1.87
CA VAL A 101 -10.31 25.30 0.43
C VAL A 101 -9.84 26.67 -0.04
N ALA A 102 -10.56 27.74 0.32
CA ALA A 102 -10.15 29.11 -0.02
C ALA A 102 -8.79 29.49 0.59
N ALA A 103 -8.51 29.05 1.83
CA ALA A 103 -7.22 29.25 2.47
C ALA A 103 -6.09 28.52 1.71
N ALA A 104 -6.32 27.26 1.31
CA ALA A 104 -5.36 26.48 0.55
C ALA A 104 -5.07 27.08 -0.84
N GLU A 105 -6.04 27.74 -1.46
CA GLU A 105 -5.84 28.45 -2.73
C GLU A 105 -5.11 29.79 -2.58
N ALA A 106 -5.31 30.48 -1.45
CA ALA A 106 -4.75 31.80 -1.21
C ALA A 106 -3.36 31.78 -0.56
N GLU A 107 -3.03 30.73 0.20
CA GLU A 107 -1.81 30.63 1.00
C GLU A 107 -0.81 29.64 0.36
N PRO A 108 0.29 30.13 -0.26
CA PRO A 108 1.27 29.27 -0.92
C PRO A 108 1.96 28.26 0.01
N SER A 109 2.02 28.53 1.31
CA SER A 109 2.57 27.58 2.29
C SER A 109 1.65 26.38 2.56
N ILE A 110 0.41 26.38 2.05
CA ILE A 110 -0.48 25.22 2.00
C ILE A 110 -0.36 24.58 0.61
N ILE A 111 0.38 23.47 0.52
CA ILE A 111 0.68 22.81 -0.76
C ILE A 111 -0.49 21.98 -1.28
N ALA A 112 -1.21 21.31 -0.39
CA ALA A 112 -2.36 20.48 -0.72
C ALA A 112 -3.27 20.35 0.50
N ALA A 113 -4.58 20.28 0.27
CA ALA A 113 -5.57 19.96 1.29
C ALA A 113 -6.61 19.02 0.70
N GLU A 114 -6.71 17.81 1.24
CA GLU A 114 -7.60 16.76 0.71
C GLU A 114 -8.42 16.14 1.84
N PRO A 115 -9.68 15.76 1.60
CA PRO A 115 -10.46 15.01 2.58
C PRO A 115 -9.78 13.71 2.97
N GLU A 116 -9.72 13.44 4.26
CA GLU A 116 -9.13 12.21 4.81
C GLU A 116 -10.06 11.02 4.53
N ARG A 117 -9.49 9.93 3.99
CA ARG A 117 -10.23 8.69 3.69
C ARG A 117 -9.97 7.59 4.70
N ARG A 118 -10.91 6.67 4.75
CA ARG A 118 -10.70 5.34 5.34
C ARG A 118 -9.84 4.48 4.43
N VAL A 119 -8.98 3.68 5.03
CA VAL A 119 -8.00 2.82 4.38
C VAL A 119 -8.16 1.42 4.95
N HIS A 120 -8.00 0.39 4.12
CA HIS A 120 -8.27 -0.99 4.51
C HIS A 120 -7.09 -1.91 4.18
N ALA A 121 -6.93 -2.97 4.98
CA ALA A 121 -6.19 -4.14 4.58
C ALA A 121 -6.89 -4.78 3.37
N LEU A 122 -6.13 -5.23 2.37
CA LEU A 122 -6.67 -5.81 1.15
C LEU A 122 -6.34 -7.32 1.02
N PRO A 123 -6.79 -8.21 1.92
CA PRO A 123 -6.65 -9.63 1.71
C PRO A 123 -7.82 -10.25 0.94
N ILE A 124 -7.50 -11.32 0.23
CA ILE A 124 -8.45 -12.31 -0.28
C ILE A 124 -8.14 -13.61 0.47
N THR A 125 -8.98 -13.91 1.46
CA THR A 125 -8.81 -15.06 2.37
C THR A 125 -9.60 -16.30 1.93
N ALA A 126 -10.45 -16.19 0.91
CA ALA A 126 -11.20 -17.33 0.38
C ALA A 126 -10.53 -17.90 -0.89
N PRO A 127 -10.42 -19.23 -1.03
CA PRO A 127 -10.02 -19.86 -2.28
C PRO A 127 -11.16 -19.72 -3.29
N GLN A 128 -11.26 -18.56 -3.94
CA GLN A 128 -12.06 -18.45 -5.15
C GLN A 128 -11.22 -19.05 -6.27
N GLN A 129 -11.49 -20.33 -6.57
CA GLN A 129 -10.98 -20.99 -7.76
C GLN A 129 -11.19 -20.04 -8.94
N ALA A 130 -10.12 -19.75 -9.68
CA ALA A 130 -10.22 -19.10 -10.97
C ALA A 130 -11.35 -19.77 -11.77
N PRO A 131 -12.24 -19.02 -12.43
CA PRO A 131 -13.21 -19.63 -13.32
C PRO A 131 -12.43 -20.40 -14.39
N THR A 132 -12.37 -21.72 -14.30
CA THR A 132 -12.12 -22.59 -15.43
C THR A 132 -13.35 -22.50 -16.33
N GLU A 133 -13.53 -21.37 -17.01
CA GLU A 133 -14.49 -21.29 -18.10
C GLU A 133 -13.90 -22.05 -19.30
N PHE A 134 -14.36 -23.28 -19.37
CA PHE A 134 -14.35 -24.19 -20.49
C PHE A 134 -14.52 -23.46 -21.83
N PHE A 135 -13.44 -23.29 -22.58
CA PHE A 135 -13.51 -22.86 -23.97
C PHE A 135 -14.25 -23.91 -24.80
N PRO A 136 -15.34 -23.57 -25.53
CA PRO A 136 -15.99 -24.53 -26.43
C PRO A 136 -15.03 -24.88 -27.56
N ALA A 137 -14.68 -26.17 -27.63
CA ALA A 137 -13.86 -26.75 -28.67
C ALA A 137 -14.45 -26.48 -30.07
N TYR A 138 -13.71 -25.73 -30.90
CA TYR A 138 -13.87 -25.83 -32.34
C TYR A 138 -13.32 -27.19 -32.78
N ARG A 139 -14.20 -28.06 -33.28
CA ARG A 139 -13.84 -29.28 -34.01
C ARG A 139 -13.24 -28.90 -35.36
N SER A 140 -12.01 -29.34 -35.63
CA SER A 140 -11.62 -29.89 -36.93
C SER A 140 -10.28 -30.63 -36.83
N ASP A 141 -10.34 -31.90 -37.22
CA ASP A 141 -9.30 -32.80 -37.77
C ASP A 141 -8.23 -33.41 -36.83
N GLU A 142 -8.25 -34.74 -36.76
CA GLU A 142 -7.74 -35.60 -35.68
C GLU A 142 -6.26 -36.04 -35.76
N GLU A 143 -5.44 -35.52 -36.69
CA GLU A 143 -4.05 -36.00 -36.85
C GLU A 143 -2.93 -34.96 -36.65
N VAL A 144 -3.25 -33.69 -36.34
CA VAL A 144 -2.24 -32.64 -36.04
C VAL A 144 -2.08 -32.38 -34.53
N VAL A 145 -2.93 -32.99 -33.68
CA VAL A 145 -3.08 -32.65 -32.25
C VAL A 145 -2.04 -33.31 -31.33
N ALA A 146 -1.24 -34.27 -31.80
CA ALA A 146 -0.35 -35.04 -30.92
C ALA A 146 1.01 -34.37 -30.56
N HIS A 147 1.38 -33.27 -31.23
CA HIS A 147 2.66 -32.58 -30.98
C HIS A 147 2.53 -31.12 -30.48
N HIS A 148 1.33 -30.55 -30.44
CA HIS A 148 1.10 -29.20 -29.90
C HIS A 148 0.56 -29.19 -28.46
N SER A 149 0.04 -30.32 -27.95
CA SER A 149 -0.61 -30.36 -26.64
C SER A 149 0.33 -30.22 -25.44
N ARG A 150 1.58 -30.68 -25.51
CA ARG A 150 2.49 -30.64 -24.33
C ARG A 150 3.08 -29.26 -24.06
N ALA A 151 3.43 -28.51 -25.10
CA ALA A 151 3.99 -27.16 -24.96
C ALA A 151 2.91 -26.15 -24.59
N GLU A 152 1.71 -26.27 -25.16
CA GLU A 152 0.56 -25.43 -24.80
C GLU A 152 0.01 -25.76 -23.41
N MET A 153 -0.05 -27.04 -23.02
CA MET A 153 -0.41 -27.41 -21.64
C MET A 153 0.67 -27.02 -20.62
N ALA A 154 1.96 -27.09 -20.98
CA ALA A 154 3.03 -26.60 -20.12
C ALA A 154 3.04 -25.07 -20.00
N ALA A 155 2.73 -24.36 -21.10
CA ALA A 155 2.54 -22.91 -21.08
C ALA A 155 1.29 -22.50 -20.28
N ALA A 156 0.23 -23.32 -20.29
CA ALA A 156 -0.99 -23.09 -19.52
C ALA A 156 -0.84 -23.43 -18.01
N GLN A 157 0.12 -24.27 -17.62
CA GLN A 157 0.36 -24.65 -16.22
C GLN A 157 1.44 -23.80 -15.53
N GLY A 158 2.15 -22.94 -16.26
CA GLY A 158 3.23 -22.13 -15.72
C GLY A 158 4.48 -22.94 -15.35
N PRO A 159 5.52 -22.28 -14.80
CA PRO A 159 6.71 -22.96 -14.31
C PRO A 159 6.39 -23.89 -13.13
N ALA A 160 6.99 -25.09 -13.12
CA ALA A 160 6.88 -25.99 -11.98
C ALA A 160 7.77 -25.52 -10.82
N PHE A 161 7.16 -25.20 -9.68
CA PHE A 161 7.86 -24.81 -8.45
C PHE A 161 7.93 -25.98 -7.45
N ASP A 162 9.11 -26.18 -6.84
CA ASP A 162 9.31 -27.19 -5.80
C ASP A 162 9.19 -26.55 -4.41
N GLU A 163 8.01 -26.61 -3.82
CA GLU A 163 7.70 -25.93 -2.56
C GLU A 163 8.11 -26.70 -1.29
N ARG A 164 8.93 -27.76 -1.42
CA ARG A 164 9.43 -28.51 -0.25
C ARG A 164 10.41 -27.71 0.60
N LYS A 165 11.20 -26.83 -0.04
CA LYS A 165 12.26 -26.05 0.62
C LYS A 165 12.00 -24.54 0.62
N TRP A 166 11.41 -24.02 -0.44
CA TRP A 166 11.14 -22.58 -0.61
C TRP A 166 9.75 -22.40 -1.18
N THR A 167 8.99 -21.40 -0.72
CA THR A 167 7.71 -21.07 -1.37
C THR A 167 7.93 -20.71 -2.84
N TRP A 168 6.89 -20.88 -3.66
CA TRP A 168 6.94 -20.58 -5.08
C TRP A 168 7.35 -19.13 -5.34
N GLY A 169 6.88 -18.20 -4.49
CA GLY A 169 7.17 -16.77 -4.61
C GLY A 169 8.66 -16.48 -4.55
N LEU A 170 9.38 -17.09 -3.58
CA LEU A 170 10.82 -16.95 -3.47
C LEU A 170 11.56 -17.49 -4.70
N GLN A 171 11.07 -18.58 -5.28
CA GLN A 171 11.63 -19.19 -6.49
C GLN A 171 11.38 -18.33 -7.73
N ALA A 172 10.16 -17.80 -7.89
CA ALA A 172 9.77 -16.95 -9.01
C ALA A 172 10.61 -15.67 -9.08
N ILE A 173 10.81 -15.01 -7.93
CA ILE A 173 11.63 -13.79 -7.84
C ILE A 173 13.12 -14.10 -7.66
N ARG A 174 13.52 -15.37 -7.65
CA ARG A 174 14.91 -15.84 -7.50
C ARG A 174 15.61 -15.44 -6.20
N SER A 175 14.88 -14.99 -5.18
CA SER A 175 15.46 -14.66 -3.87
C SER A 175 16.12 -15.88 -3.20
N ASN A 176 15.67 -17.10 -3.50
CA ASN A 176 16.31 -18.34 -3.06
C ASN A 176 17.71 -18.56 -3.64
N ARG A 177 18.11 -17.78 -4.64
CA ARG A 177 19.46 -17.79 -5.24
C ARG A 177 20.32 -16.61 -4.82
N SER A 178 19.75 -15.64 -4.11
CA SER A 178 20.51 -14.50 -3.60
C SER A 178 21.40 -14.94 -2.44
N SER A 179 22.61 -14.37 -2.38
CA SER A 179 23.49 -14.50 -1.21
C SER A 179 23.27 -13.41 -0.18
N LEU A 180 22.41 -12.44 -0.52
CA LEU A 180 22.04 -11.32 0.33
C LEU A 180 20.88 -11.72 1.23
N THR A 181 20.82 -11.10 2.39
CA THR A 181 19.83 -11.41 3.44
C THR A 181 19.06 -10.18 3.90
N GLY A 182 19.43 -8.98 3.47
CA GLY A 182 18.87 -7.71 3.95
C GLY A 182 19.46 -7.27 5.28
N SER A 183 20.57 -7.87 5.71
CA SER A 183 21.27 -7.53 6.96
C SER A 183 21.51 -6.02 7.09
N GLU A 184 21.28 -5.49 8.29
CA GLU A 184 21.37 -4.07 8.66
C GLU A 184 20.36 -3.13 7.96
N VAL A 185 19.51 -3.64 7.07
CA VAL A 185 18.51 -2.82 6.39
C VAL A 185 17.21 -2.82 7.19
N LYS A 186 16.71 -1.61 7.48
CA LYS A 186 15.42 -1.41 8.16
C LYS A 186 14.27 -1.38 7.17
N VAL A 187 13.30 -2.27 7.37
CA VAL A 187 12.04 -2.33 6.60
C VAL A 187 10.89 -2.05 7.55
N ALA A 188 10.14 -0.99 7.29
CA ALA A 188 8.91 -0.71 7.99
C ALA A 188 7.72 -1.37 7.29
N VAL A 189 6.92 -2.09 8.05
CA VAL A 189 5.64 -2.65 7.59
C VAL A 189 4.54 -1.93 8.35
N VAL A 190 3.76 -1.12 7.63
CA VAL A 190 2.65 -0.34 8.17
C VAL A 190 1.36 -1.09 7.84
N ASP A 191 0.73 -1.70 8.85
CA ASP A 191 -0.34 -2.69 8.65
C ASP A 191 -1.21 -2.85 9.91
N THR A 192 -1.80 -4.02 10.13
CA THR A 192 -2.69 -4.43 11.23
C THR A 192 -1.94 -4.83 12.52
N GLY A 193 -0.61 -4.73 12.51
CA GLY A 193 0.26 -5.05 13.64
C GLY A 193 1.18 -6.24 13.37
N VAL A 194 1.71 -6.82 14.44
CA VAL A 194 2.49 -8.06 14.38
C VAL A 194 2.18 -8.94 15.58
N ASP A 195 2.33 -10.25 15.48
CA ASP A 195 2.53 -11.11 16.65
C ASP A 195 4.02 -11.02 17.07
N PRO A 196 4.38 -10.21 18.09
CA PRO A 196 5.77 -10.02 18.48
C PRO A 196 6.38 -11.25 19.14
N ARG A 197 5.55 -12.26 19.46
CA ARG A 197 5.96 -13.53 20.08
C ARG A 197 6.05 -14.65 19.05
N HIS A 198 5.73 -14.38 17.79
CA HIS A 198 5.88 -15.36 16.72
C HIS A 198 7.35 -15.80 16.65
N PRO A 199 7.67 -17.10 16.79
CA PRO A 199 9.04 -17.55 16.94
C PRO A 199 9.93 -17.27 15.74
N ASP A 200 9.35 -17.23 14.54
CA ASP A 200 10.07 -16.85 13.33
C ASP A 200 10.28 -15.34 13.19
N LEU A 201 9.47 -14.48 13.82
CA LEU A 201 9.51 -13.02 13.58
C LEU A 201 10.15 -12.25 14.73
N ALA A 202 9.98 -12.72 15.97
CA ALA A 202 10.53 -12.08 17.17
C ALA A 202 12.03 -11.71 17.05
N PRO A 203 12.91 -12.52 16.43
CA PRO A 203 14.32 -12.16 16.27
C PRO A 203 14.58 -10.98 15.31
N HIS A 204 13.64 -10.68 14.42
CA HIS A 204 13.81 -9.66 13.36
C HIS A 204 13.15 -8.32 13.70
N ILE A 205 12.28 -8.26 14.71
CA ILE A 205 11.58 -7.04 15.12
C ILE A 205 12.54 -6.12 15.88
N GLU A 206 12.87 -4.97 15.28
CA GLU A 206 13.70 -3.93 15.90
C GLU A 206 12.84 -2.97 16.75
N ALA A 207 11.68 -2.57 16.25
CA ALA A 207 10.78 -1.68 16.96
C ALA A 207 9.32 -1.90 16.55
N THR A 208 8.41 -1.58 17.47
CA THR A 208 6.97 -1.71 17.27
C THR A 208 6.23 -0.47 17.76
N ALA A 209 5.19 -0.05 17.05
CA ALA A 209 4.31 1.04 17.48
C ALA A 209 2.86 0.78 17.05
N SER A 210 1.90 1.28 17.84
CA SER A 210 0.49 1.30 17.46
C SER A 210 0.00 2.75 17.36
N PHE A 211 -0.63 3.05 16.23
CA PHE A 211 -1.28 4.32 15.92
C PHE A 211 -2.80 4.19 15.99
N VAL A 212 -3.31 2.99 16.29
CA VAL A 212 -4.74 2.71 16.49
C VAL A 212 -5.07 2.90 17.96
N GLN A 213 -6.01 3.81 18.25
CA GLN A 213 -6.37 4.13 19.63
C GLN A 213 -6.96 2.93 20.35
N GLY A 214 -6.45 2.66 21.56
CA GLY A 214 -6.95 1.57 22.41
C GLY A 214 -6.45 0.18 22.01
N GLU A 215 -5.64 0.07 20.96
CA GLU A 215 -5.07 -1.21 20.52
C GLU A 215 -3.55 -1.22 20.71
N SER A 216 -3.04 -2.32 21.26
CA SER A 216 -1.61 -2.62 21.26
C SER A 216 -1.12 -3.01 19.86
N VAL A 217 0.18 -3.19 19.67
CA VAL A 217 0.75 -3.62 18.39
C VAL A 217 0.44 -5.08 18.00
N GLU A 218 -0.12 -5.87 18.93
CA GLU A 218 -0.54 -7.24 18.65
C GLU A 218 -1.50 -7.28 17.45
N ASP A 219 -1.25 -8.23 16.55
CA ASP A 219 -2.02 -8.40 15.33
C ASP A 219 -3.27 -9.26 15.59
N GLY A 220 -4.41 -8.60 15.84
CA GLY A 220 -5.71 -9.27 15.97
C GLY A 220 -6.34 -9.69 14.64
N HIS A 221 -5.82 -9.22 13.50
CA HIS A 221 -6.33 -9.54 12.16
C HIS A 221 -5.54 -10.68 11.48
N GLY A 222 -4.22 -10.68 11.64
CA GLY A 222 -3.27 -11.61 11.04
C GLY A 222 -2.64 -11.18 9.72
N HIS A 223 -3.07 -10.04 9.16
CA HIS A 223 -2.57 -9.57 7.86
C HIS A 223 -1.16 -8.99 7.97
N GLY A 224 -0.87 -8.24 9.03
CA GLY A 224 0.43 -7.60 9.24
C GLY A 224 1.52 -8.62 9.57
N THR A 225 1.19 -9.62 10.38
CA THR A 225 2.08 -10.76 10.68
C THR A 225 2.45 -11.51 9.40
N HIS A 226 1.48 -11.73 8.50
CA HIS A 226 1.71 -12.37 7.21
C HIS A 226 2.60 -11.53 6.29
N CYS A 227 2.35 -10.22 6.20
CA CYS A 227 3.15 -9.30 5.40
C CYS A 227 4.59 -9.20 5.92
N ILE A 228 4.78 -9.07 7.23
CA ILE A 228 6.11 -9.05 7.86
C ILE A 228 6.85 -10.35 7.58
N GLY A 229 6.18 -11.49 7.74
CA GLY A 229 6.78 -12.79 7.42
C GLY A 229 7.19 -12.94 5.96
N THR A 230 6.41 -12.40 5.02
CA THR A 230 6.76 -12.43 3.60
C THR A 230 7.99 -11.58 3.32
N ALA A 231 8.10 -10.41 3.93
CA ALA A 231 9.24 -9.51 3.76
C ALA A 231 10.53 -10.08 4.39
N ALA A 232 10.46 -10.57 5.63
CA ALA A 232 11.64 -10.86 6.45
C ALA A 232 11.56 -12.14 7.31
N GLY A 233 10.71 -13.10 6.95
CA GLY A 233 10.72 -14.43 7.56
C GLY A 233 12.12 -15.08 7.49
N PRO A 234 12.46 -15.93 8.47
CA PRO A 234 13.81 -16.45 8.63
C PRO A 234 14.20 -17.40 7.50
N ALA A 235 15.51 -17.58 7.31
CA ALA A 235 16.03 -18.54 6.34
C ALA A 235 15.64 -19.99 6.66
N GLU A 236 15.50 -20.30 7.96
CA GLU A 236 15.11 -21.59 8.50
C GLU A 236 13.89 -21.41 9.42
N PRO A 237 12.66 -21.45 8.87
CA PRO A 237 11.46 -21.34 9.68
C PRO A 237 11.26 -22.61 10.51
N ARG A 238 10.51 -22.48 11.61
CA ARG A 238 10.22 -23.63 12.48
C ARG A 238 9.47 -24.75 11.77
N GLN A 239 8.59 -24.41 10.83
CA GLN A 239 7.80 -25.36 10.06
C GLN A 239 7.64 -24.89 8.63
N GLY A 240 7.52 -25.85 7.72
CA GLY A 240 7.28 -25.56 6.30
C GLY A 240 8.51 -25.06 5.54
N PRO A 241 8.32 -24.62 4.29
CA PRO A 241 9.40 -24.10 3.46
C PRO A 241 9.80 -22.68 3.89
N ARG A 242 11.02 -22.26 3.55
CA ARG A 242 11.45 -20.85 3.66
C ARG A 242 10.49 -19.96 2.86
N TYR A 243 10.01 -18.89 3.49
CA TYR A 243 9.01 -17.99 2.91
C TYR A 243 9.40 -16.50 2.93
N GLY A 244 10.37 -16.10 3.76
CA GLY A 244 10.83 -14.71 3.81
C GLY A 244 11.89 -14.37 2.76
N VAL A 245 11.76 -13.17 2.16
CA VAL A 245 12.67 -12.66 1.14
C VAL A 245 14.00 -12.21 1.77
N ALA A 246 13.97 -11.23 2.67
CA ALA A 246 15.12 -10.62 3.32
C ALA A 246 15.24 -11.08 4.78
N CYS A 247 15.74 -12.30 4.95
CA CYS A 247 15.70 -13.02 6.23
C CYS A 247 16.52 -12.42 7.38
N ASP A 248 17.39 -11.43 7.15
CA ASP A 248 18.13 -10.71 8.21
C ASP A 248 17.78 -9.21 8.25
N ALA A 249 16.74 -8.79 7.53
CA ALA A 249 16.25 -7.41 7.61
C ALA A 249 15.70 -7.11 9.00
N ARG A 250 15.86 -5.86 9.42
CA ARG A 250 15.35 -5.36 10.71
C ARG A 250 13.96 -4.76 10.50
N ILE A 251 12.97 -5.30 11.17
CA ILE A 251 11.57 -4.93 10.99
C ILE A 251 11.15 -3.83 11.96
N LEU A 252 10.53 -2.79 11.39
CA LEU A 252 9.81 -1.77 12.13
C LEU A 252 8.30 -2.03 11.92
N ALA A 253 7.64 -2.64 12.89
CA ALA A 253 6.22 -3.00 12.76
C ALA A 253 5.32 -1.87 13.28
N ALA A 254 4.61 -1.20 12.38
CA ALA A 254 3.73 -0.09 12.73
C ALA A 254 2.26 -0.50 12.49
N LYS A 255 1.49 -0.63 13.57
CA LYS A 255 0.06 -0.87 13.48
C LYS A 255 -0.66 0.45 13.18
N ALA A 256 -1.23 0.55 12.00
CA ALA A 256 -2.04 1.69 11.54
C ALA A 256 -3.44 1.27 11.06
N LEU A 257 -3.70 -0.04 11.03
CA LEU A 257 -5.02 -0.63 10.81
C LEU A 257 -5.44 -1.39 12.07
N ASP A 258 -6.71 -1.27 12.44
CA ASP A 258 -7.29 -1.91 13.61
C ASP A 258 -7.43 -3.44 13.42
N ASN A 259 -7.95 -4.13 14.44
CA ASN A 259 -8.13 -5.59 14.39
C ASN A 259 -9.18 -6.06 13.36
N PHE A 260 -9.92 -5.15 12.72
CA PHE A 260 -10.83 -5.43 11.60
C PHE A 260 -10.21 -5.08 10.25
N GLY A 261 -8.97 -4.58 10.23
CA GLY A 261 -8.27 -4.18 9.01
C GLY A 261 -8.63 -2.78 8.54
N ASP A 262 -9.19 -1.94 9.39
CA ASP A 262 -9.65 -0.58 9.09
C ASP A 262 -8.72 0.47 9.71
N GLY A 263 -8.45 1.55 8.98
CA GLY A 263 -7.73 2.72 9.50
C GLY A 263 -8.07 3.99 8.73
N SER A 264 -7.38 5.10 9.03
CA SER A 264 -7.50 6.35 8.29
C SER A 264 -6.18 6.79 7.69
N ASP A 265 -6.21 7.69 6.70
CA ASP A 265 -4.98 8.29 6.16
C ASP A 265 -4.11 8.88 7.29
N GLY A 266 -4.70 9.54 8.29
CA GLY A 266 -3.99 10.07 9.45
C GLY A 266 -3.21 9.01 10.26
N ASP A 267 -3.79 7.82 10.45
CA ASP A 267 -3.10 6.70 11.12
C ASP A 267 -1.92 6.21 10.26
N ILE A 268 -2.12 6.10 8.94
CA ILE A 268 -1.06 5.72 8.00
C ILE A 268 0.07 6.76 8.00
N LEU A 269 -0.27 8.05 7.97
CA LEU A 269 0.71 9.15 7.99
C LEU A 269 1.50 9.18 9.30
N ALA A 270 0.86 8.95 10.44
CA ALA A 270 1.54 8.84 11.72
C ALA A 270 2.56 7.69 11.72
N ALA A 271 2.16 6.52 11.19
CA ALA A 271 3.04 5.37 11.06
C ALA A 271 4.20 5.61 10.08
N MET A 272 3.95 6.28 8.96
CA MET A 272 4.98 6.68 8.01
C MET A 272 5.99 7.66 8.62
N ALA A 273 5.52 8.67 9.36
CA ALA A 273 6.38 9.63 10.06
C ALA A 273 7.31 8.91 11.05
N TRP A 274 6.74 8.00 11.84
CA TRP A 274 7.50 7.17 12.79
C TRP A 274 8.53 6.28 12.09
N ALA A 275 8.17 5.63 10.98
CA ALA A 275 9.09 4.80 10.21
C ALA A 275 10.27 5.60 9.65
N LEU A 276 10.01 6.81 9.13
CA LEU A 276 11.06 7.73 8.65
C LEU A 276 11.97 8.17 9.80
N ALA A 277 11.40 8.49 10.96
CA ALA A 277 12.19 8.85 12.16
C ALA A 277 13.08 7.70 12.66
N HIS A 278 12.67 6.44 12.45
CA HIS A 278 13.48 5.25 12.77
C HIS A 278 14.52 4.89 11.71
N GLY A 279 14.56 5.64 10.60
CA GLY A 279 15.51 5.43 9.51
C GLY A 279 15.15 4.23 8.62
N ALA A 280 13.86 3.95 8.42
CA ALA A 280 13.42 2.93 7.48
C ALA A 280 13.98 3.21 6.07
N ARG A 281 14.63 2.21 5.45
CA ARG A 281 15.03 2.29 4.04
C ARG A 281 13.87 1.98 3.10
N VAL A 282 12.92 1.18 3.58
CA VAL A 282 11.73 0.79 2.83
C VAL A 282 10.51 0.89 3.75
N ILE A 283 9.40 1.44 3.24
CA ILE A 283 8.08 1.39 3.88
C ILE A 283 7.17 0.56 2.97
N SER A 284 6.60 -0.52 3.52
CA SER A 284 5.64 -1.41 2.87
C SER A 284 4.22 -1.08 3.33
N LEU A 285 3.35 -0.77 2.39
CA LEU A 285 1.95 -0.40 2.59
C LEU A 285 1.04 -1.43 1.90
N SER A 286 0.74 -2.53 2.58
CA SER A 286 -0.16 -3.58 2.08
C SER A 286 -1.64 -3.23 2.31
N LEU A 287 -2.00 -2.02 1.93
CA LEU A 287 -3.26 -1.36 2.27
C LEU A 287 -3.66 -0.38 1.17
N GLY A 288 -4.93 0.02 1.16
CA GLY A 288 -5.37 1.07 0.27
C GLY A 288 -6.82 1.44 0.40
N ALA A 289 -7.21 2.45 -0.37
CA ALA A 289 -8.59 2.86 -0.55
C ALA A 289 -8.93 2.90 -2.04
N ARG A 290 -10.18 2.55 -2.36
CA ARG A 290 -10.65 2.46 -3.73
C ARG A 290 -10.54 3.81 -4.43
N VAL A 291 -10.15 3.77 -5.71
CA VAL A 291 -10.08 4.92 -6.61
C VAL A 291 -11.10 4.75 -7.72
N ARG A 292 -11.84 5.82 -8.06
CA ARG A 292 -12.79 5.79 -9.18
C ARG A 292 -12.05 5.96 -10.51
N ARG A 293 -12.64 5.45 -11.58
CA ARG A 293 -12.11 5.65 -12.94
C ARG A 293 -12.03 7.14 -13.26
N GLY A 294 -10.86 7.60 -13.69
CA GLY A 294 -10.58 9.01 -13.99
C GLY A 294 -10.31 9.90 -12.76
N GLU A 295 -10.33 9.34 -11.54
CA GLU A 295 -9.92 10.06 -10.34
C GLU A 295 -8.39 10.20 -10.29
N LEU A 296 -7.92 11.41 -9.99
CA LEU A 296 -6.48 11.72 -9.87
C LEU A 296 -5.90 11.11 -8.59
N PHE A 297 -4.59 10.84 -8.60
CA PHE A 297 -3.88 10.41 -7.40
C PHE A 297 -3.85 11.55 -6.35
N PRO A 298 -3.84 11.21 -5.05
CA PRO A 298 -3.81 12.20 -3.97
C PRO A 298 -2.50 12.97 -3.98
N GLN A 299 -2.58 14.30 -4.10
CA GLN A 299 -1.41 15.18 -4.02
C GLN A 299 -0.79 15.15 -2.64
N THR A 300 -1.59 14.89 -1.60
CA THR A 300 -1.10 14.74 -0.22
C THR A 300 -0.05 13.64 -0.13
N TYR A 301 -0.39 12.40 -0.50
CA TYR A 301 0.57 11.29 -0.52
C TYR A 301 1.71 11.48 -1.50
N GLU A 302 1.50 12.07 -2.68
CA GLU A 302 2.57 12.31 -3.64
C GLU A 302 3.68 13.21 -3.05
N LYS A 303 3.31 14.33 -2.42
CA LYS A 303 4.28 15.23 -1.80
C LYS A 303 5.03 14.56 -0.65
N LEU A 304 4.36 13.70 0.09
CA LEU A 304 4.95 12.94 1.20
C LEU A 304 5.90 11.85 0.70
N ALA A 305 5.54 11.13 -0.36
CA ALA A 305 6.40 10.14 -0.99
C ALA A 305 7.66 10.79 -1.58
N GLN A 306 7.53 11.96 -2.23
CA GLN A 306 8.69 12.73 -2.68
C GLN A 306 9.62 13.13 -1.51
N ARG A 307 9.06 13.46 -0.34
CA ARG A 307 9.84 13.77 0.87
C ARG A 307 10.56 12.52 1.40
N ALA A 308 9.88 11.37 1.44
CA ALA A 308 10.48 10.09 1.84
C ALA A 308 11.64 9.69 0.92
N LEU A 309 11.48 9.81 -0.40
CA LEU A 309 12.54 9.52 -1.38
C LEU A 309 13.78 10.38 -1.15
N ARG A 310 13.60 11.70 -0.92
CA ARG A 310 14.72 12.61 -0.61
C ARG A 310 15.42 12.29 0.70
N ARG A 311 14.72 11.64 1.64
CA ARG A 311 15.28 11.15 2.92
C ARG A 311 15.90 9.75 2.81
N GLY A 312 15.93 9.14 1.62
CA GLY A 312 16.55 7.83 1.40
C GLY A 312 15.62 6.64 1.63
N THR A 313 14.31 6.86 1.70
CA THR A 313 13.29 5.84 1.92
C THR A 313 12.45 5.60 0.67
N VAL A 314 12.32 4.34 0.26
CA VAL A 314 11.40 3.92 -0.81
C VAL A 314 10.07 3.50 -0.20
N ILE A 315 8.95 3.96 -0.76
CA ILE A 315 7.61 3.52 -0.37
C ILE A 315 7.08 2.57 -1.44
N VAL A 316 6.52 1.45 -0.99
CA VAL A 316 5.90 0.43 -1.83
C VAL A 316 4.49 0.20 -1.34
N ALA A 317 3.51 0.12 -2.25
CA ALA A 317 2.11 -0.05 -1.89
C ALA A 317 1.37 -1.04 -2.81
N ALA A 318 0.37 -1.70 -2.23
CA ALA A 318 -0.48 -2.65 -2.94
C ALA A 318 -1.33 -1.96 -4.00
N ALA A 319 -1.35 -2.50 -5.23
CA ALA A 319 -2.11 -1.88 -6.33
C ALA A 319 -3.63 -1.93 -6.12
N GLY A 320 -4.16 -2.87 -5.34
CA GLY A 320 -5.61 -3.06 -5.13
C GLY A 320 -6.12 -4.39 -5.66
N ASN A 321 -7.31 -4.79 -5.18
CA ASN A 321 -7.88 -6.13 -5.34
C ASN A 321 -9.33 -6.14 -5.86
N GLU A 322 -9.80 -5.01 -6.38
CA GLU A 322 -11.20 -4.81 -6.78
C GLU A 322 -11.50 -5.37 -8.18
N SER A 323 -10.48 -5.71 -8.94
CA SER A 323 -10.64 -6.22 -10.31
C SER A 323 -11.31 -7.59 -10.32
N HIS A 324 -11.94 -7.90 -11.45
CA HIS A 324 -12.51 -9.20 -11.74
C HIS A 324 -12.12 -9.55 -13.17
N ARG A 325 -10.84 -9.88 -13.33
CA ARG A 325 -10.22 -10.15 -14.64
C ARG A 325 -10.69 -11.50 -15.22
N PRO A 326 -10.71 -11.65 -16.55
CA PRO A 326 -10.38 -10.64 -17.57
C PRO A 326 -11.41 -9.53 -17.85
N PRO A 327 -12.74 -9.67 -17.59
CA PRO A 327 -13.71 -8.71 -18.14
C PRO A 327 -13.69 -7.35 -17.44
N HIS A 328 -13.20 -7.26 -16.20
CA HIS A 328 -13.19 -6.02 -15.44
C HIS A 328 -11.85 -5.77 -14.75
N ILE A 329 -11.30 -4.57 -14.98
CA ILE A 329 -10.09 -4.08 -14.32
C ILE A 329 -10.48 -2.81 -13.56
N ASP A 330 -10.18 -2.74 -12.28
CA ASP A 330 -10.31 -1.53 -11.47
C ASP A 330 -8.97 -0.75 -11.43
N PRO A 331 -9.01 0.57 -11.20
CA PRO A 331 -7.82 1.41 -11.12
C PRO A 331 -6.92 1.06 -9.93
N VAL A 332 -5.62 1.33 -10.06
CA VAL A 332 -4.69 1.29 -8.92
C VAL A 332 -5.22 2.16 -7.77
N ASN A 333 -5.26 1.58 -6.57
CA ASN A 333 -5.76 2.21 -5.36
C ASN A 333 -4.82 3.32 -4.86
N ARG A 334 -5.33 4.20 -4.00
CA ARG A 334 -4.48 5.10 -3.21
C ARG A 334 -3.97 4.35 -1.97
N PRO A 335 -2.73 4.60 -1.50
CA PRO A 335 -1.77 5.57 -2.02
C PRO A 335 -0.91 5.06 -3.19
N ALA A 336 -1.01 3.79 -3.59
CA ALA A 336 -0.20 3.21 -4.67
C ALA A 336 -0.28 3.97 -6.01
N SER A 337 -1.39 4.66 -6.29
CA SER A 337 -1.55 5.47 -7.49
C SER A 337 -0.64 6.70 -7.56
N CYS A 338 0.04 7.08 -6.49
CA CYS A 338 1.00 8.18 -6.50
C CYS A 338 2.28 7.82 -7.29
N PRO A 339 2.76 8.65 -8.23
CA PRO A 339 3.95 8.37 -9.05
C PRO A 339 5.25 8.12 -8.27
N SER A 340 5.37 8.73 -7.09
CA SER A 340 6.52 8.56 -6.21
C SER A 340 6.42 7.34 -5.28
N ILE A 341 5.34 6.55 -5.37
CA ILE A 341 5.14 5.30 -4.63
C ILE A 341 5.19 4.13 -5.63
N LEU A 342 5.90 3.06 -5.28
CA LEU A 342 5.95 1.86 -6.12
C LEU A 342 4.66 1.04 -5.97
N ALA A 343 3.81 1.06 -6.99
CA ALA A 343 2.60 0.25 -7.08
C ALA A 343 2.90 -1.20 -7.47
N VAL A 344 2.41 -2.15 -6.68
CA VAL A 344 2.70 -3.58 -6.87
C VAL A 344 1.47 -4.36 -7.28
N GLY A 345 1.51 -4.92 -8.49
CA GLY A 345 0.54 -5.88 -9.00
C GLY A 345 0.79 -7.31 -8.49
N ALA A 346 -0.27 -8.11 -8.43
CA ALA A 346 -0.20 -9.50 -7.96
C ALA A 346 -0.16 -10.49 -9.12
N LEU A 347 0.76 -11.45 -9.03
CA LEU A 347 0.86 -12.60 -9.92
C LEU A 347 0.45 -13.89 -9.21
N ASP A 348 -0.05 -14.83 -10.00
CA ASP A 348 -0.21 -16.23 -9.60
C ASP A 348 0.99 -17.11 -10.01
N LYS A 349 0.90 -18.41 -9.67
CA LYS A 349 1.93 -19.40 -10.01
C LYS A 349 2.13 -19.58 -11.53
N ALA A 350 1.15 -19.21 -12.34
CA ALA A 350 1.30 -19.20 -13.80
C ALA A 350 2.05 -17.96 -14.31
N LEU A 351 2.50 -17.08 -13.42
CA LEU A 351 3.10 -15.77 -13.74
C LEU A 351 2.14 -14.90 -14.56
N THR A 352 0.85 -15.02 -14.28
CA THR A 352 -0.19 -14.18 -14.86
C THR A 352 -0.78 -13.24 -13.81
N PRO A 353 -1.24 -12.03 -14.19
CA PRO A 353 -1.93 -11.13 -13.27
C PRO A 353 -3.09 -11.86 -12.59
N SER A 354 -3.08 -11.92 -11.27
CA SER A 354 -4.14 -12.56 -10.49
C SER A 354 -5.48 -11.90 -10.78
N PHE A 355 -6.57 -12.67 -10.74
CA PHE A 355 -7.89 -12.20 -11.20
C PHE A 355 -8.36 -10.91 -10.51
N PHE A 356 -7.93 -10.71 -9.27
CA PHE A 356 -8.27 -9.56 -8.43
C PHE A 356 -7.36 -8.34 -8.63
N SER A 357 -6.17 -8.50 -9.20
CA SER A 357 -5.15 -7.44 -9.20
C SER A 357 -5.62 -6.22 -9.99
N ASN A 358 -5.62 -5.04 -9.38
CA ASN A 358 -5.91 -3.79 -10.10
C ASN A 358 -4.87 -3.50 -11.17
N GLY A 359 -5.23 -2.58 -12.07
CA GLY A 359 -4.40 -2.22 -13.22
C GLY A 359 -4.27 -0.71 -13.43
N GLY A 360 -3.20 -0.34 -14.12
CA GLY A 360 -2.86 1.01 -14.52
C GLY A 360 -3.80 1.55 -15.60
N ILE A 361 -5.02 1.91 -15.21
CA ILE A 361 -6.08 2.29 -16.16
C ILE A 361 -6.62 3.71 -15.99
N ASN A 362 -6.16 4.45 -14.97
CA ASN A 362 -6.57 5.86 -14.83
C ASN A 362 -5.72 6.80 -15.68
N GLY A 363 -4.45 6.49 -15.93
CA GLY A 363 -3.53 7.41 -16.61
C GLY A 363 -3.51 8.79 -15.94
N GLN A 364 -2.97 9.81 -16.61
CA GLN A 364 -2.82 11.19 -16.09
C GLN A 364 -1.60 11.40 -15.16
N GLY A 365 -0.47 10.76 -15.50
CA GLY A 365 0.79 11.01 -14.81
C GLY A 365 0.90 10.35 -13.44
N GLY A 366 -0.01 9.42 -13.11
CA GLY A 366 0.00 8.51 -11.96
C GLY A 366 -1.07 7.42 -12.14
N GLY A 367 -1.19 6.52 -11.17
CA GLY A 367 -2.14 5.40 -11.22
C GLY A 367 -1.70 4.23 -12.07
N GLU A 368 -0.39 4.07 -12.30
CA GLU A 368 0.22 2.96 -13.03
C GLU A 368 0.56 1.79 -12.10
N VAL A 369 0.77 0.60 -12.66
CA VAL A 369 1.45 -0.50 -11.95
C VAL A 369 2.94 -0.38 -12.28
N ASP A 370 3.81 -0.28 -11.26
CA ASP A 370 5.25 -0.18 -11.48
C ASP A 370 5.89 -1.55 -11.71
N ILE A 371 5.47 -2.56 -10.94
CA ILE A 371 6.06 -3.90 -10.96
C ILE A 371 5.06 -4.96 -10.50
N ALA A 372 5.26 -6.20 -10.92
CA ALA A 372 4.44 -7.34 -10.49
C ALA A 372 5.25 -8.31 -9.63
N ALA A 373 4.62 -8.85 -8.59
CA ALA A 373 5.25 -9.80 -7.68
C ALA A 373 4.27 -10.92 -7.27
N PRO A 374 4.77 -12.04 -6.71
CA PRO A 374 3.93 -13.14 -6.22
C PRO A 374 2.88 -12.67 -5.21
N GLY A 375 1.60 -12.81 -5.55
CA GLY A 375 0.50 -12.31 -4.72
C GLY A 375 -0.66 -13.29 -4.52
N ALA A 376 -0.75 -14.40 -5.26
CA ALA A 376 -1.75 -15.44 -5.04
C ALA A 376 -1.16 -16.67 -4.32
N ASP A 377 -1.90 -17.22 -3.36
CA ASP A 377 -1.56 -18.40 -2.59
C ASP A 377 -0.16 -18.30 -1.94
N ILE A 378 0.05 -17.20 -1.21
CA ILE A 378 1.32 -16.92 -0.53
C ILE A 378 1.28 -17.46 0.90
N HIS A 379 2.17 -18.41 1.18
CA HIS A 379 2.40 -18.96 2.51
C HIS A 379 3.31 -18.03 3.33
N SER A 380 2.87 -17.64 4.54
CA SER A 380 3.68 -16.85 5.48
C SER A 380 3.22 -17.07 6.93
N ALA A 381 3.86 -16.37 7.87
CA ALA A 381 3.54 -16.37 9.29
C ALA A 381 2.09 -15.94 9.58
N ALA A 382 1.52 -16.46 10.66
CA ALA A 382 0.19 -16.12 11.18
C ALA A 382 0.25 -15.96 12.71
N PRO A 383 -0.60 -15.11 13.32
CA PRO A 383 -0.62 -14.95 14.78
C PRO A 383 -0.77 -16.27 15.54
N GLY A 384 -0.20 -16.32 16.75
CA GLY A 384 -0.18 -17.53 17.57
C GLY A 384 0.97 -18.49 17.23
N GLY A 385 1.98 -18.02 16.50
CA GLY A 385 3.13 -18.82 16.07
C GLY A 385 2.85 -19.80 14.93
N GLY A 386 1.77 -19.55 14.17
CA GLY A 386 1.32 -20.42 13.08
C GLY A 386 1.71 -19.90 11.70
N TYR A 387 1.14 -20.52 10.67
CA TYR A 387 1.34 -20.14 9.27
C TYR A 387 0.00 -20.18 8.54
N GLN A 388 -0.16 -19.32 7.54
CA GLN A 388 -1.36 -19.28 6.72
C GLN A 388 -1.05 -18.91 5.26
N VAL A 389 -1.99 -19.25 4.38
CA VAL A 389 -1.94 -18.90 2.97
C VAL A 389 -2.93 -17.78 2.71
N MET A 390 -2.49 -16.70 2.06
CA MET A 390 -3.31 -15.55 1.70
C MET A 390 -3.04 -15.12 0.26
N SER A 391 -4.04 -14.49 -0.35
CA SER A 391 -3.95 -13.92 -1.69
C SER A 391 -4.24 -12.42 -1.63
N GLY A 392 -3.56 -11.63 -2.46
CA GLY A 392 -3.77 -10.19 -2.58
C GLY A 392 -2.53 -9.48 -3.12
N THR A 393 -2.72 -8.28 -3.67
CA THR A 393 -1.61 -7.33 -3.92
C THR A 393 -0.90 -6.97 -2.61
N SER A 394 -1.59 -7.09 -1.48
CA SER A 394 -1.01 -7.07 -0.13
C SER A 394 0.10 -8.09 0.11
N MET A 395 0.06 -9.27 -0.51
CA MET A 395 1.12 -10.28 -0.38
C MET A 395 2.23 -10.09 -1.40
N ALA A 396 1.93 -9.44 -2.54
CA ALA A 396 2.94 -9.06 -3.54
C ALA A 396 3.85 -7.92 -3.04
N THR A 397 3.27 -6.94 -2.37
CA THR A 397 3.95 -5.76 -1.80
C THR A 397 5.16 -6.10 -0.90
N PRO A 398 5.05 -6.98 0.12
CA PRO A 398 6.17 -7.33 1.00
C PRO A 398 7.26 -8.13 0.28
N HIS A 399 6.97 -8.83 -0.82
CA HIS A 399 8.04 -9.42 -1.64
C HIS A 399 8.94 -8.31 -2.23
N VAL A 400 8.33 -7.25 -2.77
CA VAL A 400 9.06 -6.08 -3.29
C VAL A 400 9.83 -5.38 -2.18
N ALA A 401 9.22 -5.21 -0.99
CA ALA A 401 9.90 -4.60 0.15
C ALA A 401 11.14 -5.40 0.58
N GLY A 402 11.03 -6.73 0.61
CA GLY A 402 12.17 -7.62 0.89
C GLY A 402 13.26 -7.51 -0.18
N VAL A 403 12.92 -7.49 -1.47
CA VAL A 403 13.93 -7.33 -2.54
C VAL A 403 14.61 -5.96 -2.47
N LEU A 404 13.88 -4.89 -2.16
CA LEU A 404 14.48 -3.58 -1.93
C LEU A 404 15.45 -3.60 -0.73
N ALA A 405 15.18 -4.40 0.30
CA ALA A 405 16.14 -4.58 1.40
C ALA A 405 17.41 -5.31 0.94
N LEU A 406 17.29 -6.34 0.09
CA LEU A 406 18.45 -7.00 -0.53
C LEU A 406 19.26 -6.02 -1.39
N LEU A 407 18.60 -5.21 -2.21
CA LEU A 407 19.25 -4.18 -3.04
C LEU A 407 19.93 -3.10 -2.20
N ALA A 408 19.29 -2.66 -1.11
CA ALA A 408 19.88 -1.70 -0.18
C ALA A 408 21.09 -2.26 0.57
N GLN A 409 21.14 -3.58 0.83
CA GLN A 409 22.33 -4.24 1.34
C GLN A 409 23.45 -4.27 0.29
N ALA A 410 23.12 -4.60 -0.96
CA ALA A 410 24.09 -4.63 -2.06
C ALA A 410 24.68 -3.25 -2.39
N HIS A 411 23.87 -2.20 -2.21
CA HIS A 411 24.18 -0.83 -2.56
C HIS A 411 23.85 0.12 -1.40
N SER A 412 24.60 0.01 -0.30
CA SER A 412 24.37 0.76 0.94
C SER A 412 24.32 2.28 0.76
N ASP A 413 25.14 2.82 -0.14
CA ASP A 413 25.22 4.25 -0.48
C ASP A 413 24.21 4.71 -1.56
N ALA A 414 23.44 3.80 -2.16
CA ALA A 414 22.48 4.17 -3.20
C ALA A 414 21.34 5.02 -2.64
N SER A 415 20.94 6.04 -3.40
CA SER A 415 19.75 6.83 -3.07
C SER A 415 18.49 5.97 -3.22
N ALA A 416 17.38 6.40 -2.60
CA ALA A 416 16.09 5.74 -2.78
C ALA A 416 15.65 5.72 -4.25
N ALA A 417 15.98 6.77 -5.01
CA ALA A 417 15.70 6.84 -6.44
C ALA A 417 16.51 5.80 -7.22
N ASP A 418 17.80 5.63 -6.89
CA ASP A 418 18.65 4.63 -7.54
C ASP A 418 18.18 3.20 -7.22
N LEU A 419 17.77 2.94 -5.97
CA LEU A 419 17.18 1.64 -5.60
C LEU A 419 15.90 1.36 -6.37
N ARG A 420 15.01 2.34 -6.49
CA ARG A 420 13.78 2.22 -7.30
C ARG A 420 14.10 1.94 -8.77
N THR A 421 15.02 2.70 -9.37
CA THR A 421 15.41 2.51 -10.77
C THR A 421 16.08 1.14 -10.99
N GLY A 422 16.98 0.73 -10.09
CA GLY A 422 17.64 -0.58 -10.16
C GLY A 422 16.65 -1.75 -10.04
N LEU A 423 15.68 -1.65 -9.13
CA LEU A 423 14.60 -2.62 -8.97
C LEU A 423 13.82 -2.80 -10.29
N LEU A 424 13.35 -1.70 -10.88
CA LEU A 424 12.54 -1.73 -12.10
C LEU A 424 13.35 -2.20 -13.32
N ALA A 425 14.61 -1.77 -13.43
CA ALA A 425 15.51 -2.21 -14.51
C ALA A 425 15.89 -3.70 -14.39
N GLY A 426 15.89 -4.25 -13.18
CA GLY A 426 16.16 -5.66 -12.91
C GLY A 426 14.96 -6.60 -13.08
N ALA A 427 13.75 -6.06 -13.28
CA ALA A 427 12.55 -6.87 -13.47
C ALA A 427 12.66 -7.74 -14.73
N PHE A 428 12.10 -8.95 -14.66
CA PHE A 428 11.99 -9.83 -15.81
C PHE A 428 10.74 -9.46 -16.64
N PRO A 429 10.89 -9.02 -17.91
CA PRO A 429 9.76 -8.61 -18.71
C PRO A 429 8.77 -9.75 -18.93
N LEU A 430 7.48 -9.42 -18.78
CA LEU A 430 6.38 -10.34 -18.99
C LEU A 430 5.61 -9.96 -20.28
N ALA A 431 4.92 -10.93 -20.89
CA ALA A 431 4.19 -10.70 -22.15
C ALA A 431 2.88 -9.91 -21.96
N GLN A 432 2.40 -9.84 -20.72
CA GLN A 432 1.17 -9.14 -20.36
C GLN A 432 1.34 -7.61 -20.48
N PRO A 433 0.25 -6.87 -20.71
CA PRO A 433 0.32 -5.42 -20.84
C PRO A 433 0.97 -4.73 -19.63
N ALA A 434 1.75 -3.66 -19.85
CA ALA A 434 2.39 -2.89 -18.77
C ALA A 434 1.39 -2.36 -17.73
N ARG A 435 0.15 -2.02 -18.14
CA ARG A 435 -0.92 -1.67 -17.19
C ARG A 435 -1.23 -2.76 -16.17
N ASP A 436 -0.88 -4.02 -16.44
CA ASP A 436 -1.20 -5.17 -15.59
C ASP A 436 0.01 -5.66 -14.80
N VAL A 437 1.23 -5.44 -15.30
CA VAL A 437 2.46 -5.99 -14.71
C VAL A 437 3.62 -4.99 -14.54
N GLY A 438 3.44 -3.75 -14.96
CA GLY A 438 4.47 -2.72 -14.95
C GLY A 438 5.72 -3.13 -15.73
N ALA A 439 6.89 -3.01 -15.09
CA ALA A 439 8.18 -3.44 -15.63
C ALA A 439 8.30 -4.98 -15.81
N GLY A 440 7.38 -5.76 -15.23
CA GLY A 440 7.36 -7.22 -15.29
C GLY A 440 7.49 -7.87 -13.91
N LEU A 441 7.96 -9.11 -13.90
CA LEU A 441 8.15 -9.91 -12.68
C LEU A 441 9.36 -9.40 -11.89
N LEU A 442 9.14 -9.08 -10.61
CA LEU A 442 10.18 -8.77 -9.63
C LEU A 442 11.30 -9.82 -9.64
N GLN A 443 12.56 -9.39 -9.61
CA GLN A 443 13.73 -10.27 -9.48
C GLN A 443 14.64 -9.76 -8.36
N ALA A 444 15.08 -10.67 -7.49
CA ALA A 444 16.07 -10.41 -6.46
C ALA A 444 17.50 -10.35 -7.04
N PRO A 445 18.38 -9.51 -6.46
CA PRO A 445 19.78 -9.38 -6.87
C PRO A 445 20.65 -10.61 -6.58
#